data_AF-A0A6B2WYR9-F1
#
_entry.id   AF-A0A6B2WYR9-F1
#
_cell.length_a   1.000
_cell.length_b   1.000
_cell.length_c   1.000
_cell.angle_alpha   90.00
_cell.angle_beta   90.00
_cell.angle_gamma   90.00
#
_symmetry.space_group_name_H-M   'P 1'
#
loop_
_entity.id
_entity.type
_entity.pdbx_description
1 polymer ?
#
loop_
_entity_poly.entity_id
_entity_poly.type
_entity_poly.pdbx_seq_one_letter_code
_entity_poly.pdbx_strand_id
1 'polypeptide(L)'
;MILLRRLLGDVLRRQRQRQGRTLREVSSSARVSLGYLSEVERGQKEASSELLSAICDALDVRMSELMREVSDELALAELAQSAAATPSEPVSAPVRPMLGAVSVKGVPPERVTIKAPSEAVDVVAA
;
A
#
# COMPACT_ATOMS: atom_id res chain seq x y z
N MET A 1 8.69 -5.40 -12.69
CA MET A 1 8.75 -6.79 -12.22
C MET A 1 9.12 -6.78 -10.75
N ILE A 2 8.30 -7.42 -9.91
CA ILE A 2 8.61 -7.60 -8.48
C ILE A 2 9.73 -8.63 -8.33
N LEU A 3 10.64 -8.39 -7.39
CA LEU A 3 11.74 -9.28 -7.06
C LEU A 3 11.73 -9.55 -5.56
N LEU A 4 11.68 -10.83 -5.18
CA LEU A 4 11.58 -11.23 -3.78
C LEU A 4 12.77 -10.74 -2.94
N ARG A 5 14.00 -10.81 -3.47
CA ARG A 5 15.19 -10.27 -2.77
C ARG A 5 15.08 -8.80 -2.37
N ARG A 6 14.33 -8.00 -3.13
CA ARG A 6 14.16 -6.59 -2.82
C ARG A 6 13.21 -6.41 -1.64
N LEU A 7 12.10 -7.13 -1.64
CA LEU A 7 11.15 -7.11 -0.53
C LEU A 7 11.79 -7.65 0.76
N LEU A 8 12.51 -8.77 0.68
CA LEU A 8 13.31 -9.29 1.80
C LEU A 8 14.31 -8.26 2.32
N GLY A 9 15.10 -7.67 1.42
CA GLY A 9 16.08 -6.66 1.77
C GLY A 9 15.47 -5.44 2.45
N ASP A 10 14.34 -4.95 1.94
CA ASP A 10 13.61 -3.80 2.49
C ASP A 10 13.05 -4.11 3.89
N VAL A 11 12.45 -5.28 4.11
CA VAL A 11 11.93 -5.70 5.42
C VAL A 11 13.08 -5.86 6.43
N LEU A 12 14.17 -6.54 6.06
CA LEU A 12 15.36 -6.69 6.92
C LEU A 12 15.95 -5.33 7.32
N ARG A 13 16.07 -4.42 6.35
CA ARG A 13 16.57 -3.07 6.59
C ARG A 13 15.68 -2.32 7.56
N ARG A 14 14.36 -2.37 7.38
CA ARG A 14 13.41 -1.74 8.31
C ARG A 14 13.53 -2.32 9.71
N GLN A 15 13.63 -3.64 9.84
CA GLN A 15 13.78 -4.28 11.15
C GLN A 15 15.05 -3.83 11.85
N ARG A 16 16.18 -3.80 11.14
CA ARG A 16 17.44 -3.27 11.67
C ARG A 16 17.31 -1.81 12.10
N GLN A 17 16.68 -0.97 11.29
CA GLN A 17 16.49 0.45 11.58
C GLN A 17 15.54 0.68 12.76
N ARG A 18 14.47 -0.10 12.89
CA ARG A 18 13.54 -0.07 14.05
C ARG A 18 14.28 -0.35 15.37
N GLN A 19 15.30 -1.22 15.33
CA GLN A 19 16.16 -1.51 16.48
C GLN A 19 17.26 -0.45 16.72
N GLY A 20 17.39 0.56 15.85
CA GLY A 20 18.47 1.55 15.93
C GLY A 20 19.87 1.00 15.65
N ARG A 21 19.97 -0.21 15.05
CA ARG A 21 21.25 -0.89 14.84
C ARG A 21 21.90 -0.52 13.53
N THR A 22 23.21 -0.43 13.53
CA THR A 22 24.03 -0.18 12.35
C THR A 22 24.24 -1.45 11.54
N LEU A 23 24.59 -1.30 10.25
CA LEU A 23 24.99 -2.43 9.41
C LEU A 23 26.15 -3.23 10.03
N ARG A 24 27.11 -2.54 10.66
CA ARG A 24 28.31 -3.17 11.26
C ARG A 24 27.94 -4.09 12.42
N GLU A 25 27.03 -3.66 13.30
CA GLU A 25 26.59 -4.45 14.45
C GLU A 25 25.88 -5.73 14.02
N VAL A 26 24.96 -5.62 13.05
CA VAL A 26 24.20 -6.77 12.55
C VAL A 26 25.09 -7.70 11.73
N SER A 27 25.92 -7.16 10.83
CA SER A 27 26.81 -8.00 10.00
C SER A 27 27.80 -8.78 10.86
N SER A 28 28.34 -8.16 11.92
CA SER A 28 29.22 -8.83 12.87
C SER A 28 28.52 -9.97 13.60
N SER A 29 27.28 -9.75 14.04
CA SER A 29 26.49 -10.77 14.76
C SER A 29 26.10 -11.93 13.83
N ALA A 30 25.73 -11.63 12.58
CA ALA A 30 25.37 -12.59 11.55
C ALA A 30 26.59 -13.28 10.89
N ARG A 31 27.83 -12.89 11.25
CA ARG A 31 29.08 -13.41 10.67
C ARG A 31 29.18 -13.25 9.16
N VAL A 32 28.64 -12.16 8.63
CA VAL A 32 28.74 -11.77 7.22
C VAL A 32 29.50 -10.47 7.08
N SER A 33 29.99 -10.17 5.87
CA SER A 33 30.62 -8.87 5.64
C SER A 33 29.58 -7.75 5.65
N LEU A 34 29.98 -6.56 6.11
CA LEU A 34 29.14 -5.35 6.09
C LEU A 34 28.66 -5.04 4.66
N GLY A 35 29.55 -5.19 3.68
CA GLY A 35 29.24 -4.98 2.27
C GLY A 35 28.17 -5.96 1.78
N TYR A 36 28.28 -7.24 2.14
CA TYR A 36 27.30 -8.25 1.78
C TYR A 36 25.92 -7.94 2.37
N LEU A 37 25.83 -7.62 3.67
CA LEU A 37 24.55 -7.23 4.29
C LEU A 37 23.96 -5.98 3.62
N SER A 38 24.80 -4.99 3.28
CA SER A 38 24.36 -3.80 2.55
C SER A 38 23.82 -4.11 1.15
N GLU A 39 24.41 -5.06 0.42
CA GLU A 39 23.90 -5.52 -0.88
C GLU A 39 22.57 -6.28 -0.74
N VAL A 40 22.44 -7.13 0.29
CA VAL A 40 21.20 -7.86 0.59
C VAL A 40 20.06 -6.87 0.91
N GLU A 41 20.29 -5.91 1.82
CA GLU A 41 19.29 -4.89 2.18
C GLU A 41 18.84 -4.00 1.02
N ARG A 42 19.65 -3.91 -0.04
CA ARG A 42 19.31 -3.17 -1.27
C ARG A 42 18.70 -4.06 -2.36
N GLY A 43 18.50 -5.35 -2.09
CA GLY A 43 18.02 -6.32 -3.07
C GLY A 43 18.98 -6.54 -4.24
N GLN A 44 20.29 -6.39 -4.02
CA GLN A 44 21.34 -6.63 -5.03
C GLN A 44 21.88 -8.06 -5.00
N LYS A 45 21.69 -8.76 -3.87
CA LYS A 45 22.07 -10.17 -3.69
C LYS A 45 20.88 -11.00 -3.26
N GLU A 46 20.84 -12.23 -3.75
CA GLU A 46 19.99 -13.29 -3.21
C GLU A 46 20.74 -13.91 -2.03
N ALA A 47 20.18 -13.84 -0.83
CA ALA A 47 20.75 -14.51 0.33
C ALA A 47 20.37 -15.99 0.30
N SER A 48 21.30 -16.87 0.65
CA SER A 48 20.93 -18.28 0.90
C SER A 48 20.04 -18.38 2.13
N SER A 49 19.32 -19.48 2.27
CA SER A 49 18.45 -19.72 3.44
C SER A 49 19.25 -19.70 4.76
N GLU A 50 20.48 -20.20 4.76
CA GLU A 50 21.38 -20.18 5.91
C GLU A 50 21.79 -18.75 6.28
N LEU A 51 22.15 -17.93 5.29
CA LEU A 51 22.52 -16.53 5.52
C LEU A 51 21.32 -15.69 5.97
N LEU A 52 20.14 -15.95 5.39
CA LEU A 52 18.91 -15.30 5.82
C LEU A 52 18.57 -15.66 7.26
N SER A 53 18.72 -16.93 7.66
CA SER A 53 18.56 -17.37 9.05
C SER A 53 19.54 -16.65 9.97
N ALA A 54 20.82 -16.61 9.63
CA ALA A 54 21.84 -15.95 10.44
C ALA A 54 21.57 -14.44 10.62
N ILE A 55 21.03 -13.77 9.61
CA ILE A 55 20.63 -12.36 9.70
C ILE A 55 19.38 -12.21 10.59
N CYS A 56 18.40 -13.10 10.48
CA CYS A 56 17.21 -13.12 11.34
C CYS A 56 17.59 -13.31 12.81
N ASP A 57 18.46 -14.29 13.09
CA ASP A 57 18.99 -14.56 14.43
C ASP A 57 19.76 -13.35 14.98
N ALA A 58 20.59 -12.72 14.14
CA ALA A 58 21.31 -11.50 14.50
C ALA A 58 20.38 -10.33 14.83
N LEU A 59 19.19 -10.28 14.22
CA LEU A 59 18.15 -9.28 14.46
C LEU A 59 17.13 -9.71 15.52
N ASP A 60 17.28 -10.88 16.15
CA ASP A 60 16.30 -11.43 17.09
C ASP A 60 14.86 -11.44 16.52
N VAL A 61 14.73 -11.88 15.26
CA VAL A 61 13.45 -12.00 14.55
C VAL A 61 13.23 -13.43 14.11
N ARG A 62 12.01 -13.92 14.26
CA ARG A 62 11.65 -15.25 13.76
C ARG A 62 11.49 -15.20 12.24
N MET A 63 12.03 -16.20 11.54
CA MET A 63 11.88 -16.32 10.08
C MET A 63 10.41 -16.23 9.62
N SER A 64 9.49 -16.83 10.38
CA SER A 64 8.06 -16.77 10.09
C SER A 64 7.47 -15.36 10.13
N GLU A 65 7.97 -14.49 11.01
CA GLU A 65 7.52 -13.10 11.10
C GLU A 65 8.06 -12.29 9.93
N LEU A 66 9.35 -12.47 9.60
CA LEU A 66 9.95 -11.87 8.41
C LEU A 66 9.13 -12.23 7.16
N MET A 67 8.86 -13.51 6.96
CA MET A 67 8.12 -13.99 5.79
C MET A 67 6.67 -13.51 5.75
N ARG A 68 6.03 -13.29 6.91
CA ARG A 68 4.71 -12.66 6.98
C ARG A 68 4.76 -11.22 6.48
N GLU A 69 5.68 -10.40 6.99
CA GLU A 69 5.85 -9.02 6.52
C GLU A 69 6.18 -8.96 5.02
N VAL A 70 7.04 -9.87 4.52
CA VAL A 70 7.35 -9.96 3.09
C VAL A 70 6.12 -10.34 2.27
N SER A 71 5.29 -11.26 2.76
CA SER A 71 4.04 -11.66 2.10
C SER A 71 3.07 -10.49 1.99
N ASP A 72 2.93 -9.70 3.06
CA ASP A 72 2.04 -8.52 3.07
C ASP A 72 2.53 -7.47 2.05
N GLU A 73 3.83 -7.19 2.01
CA GLU A 73 4.45 -6.27 1.04
C GLU A 73 4.35 -6.76 -0.40
N LEU A 74 4.49 -8.08 -0.61
CA LEU A 74 4.33 -8.71 -1.91
C LEU A 74 2.90 -8.52 -2.43
N ALA A 75 1.90 -8.79 -1.59
CA ALA A 75 0.49 -8.62 -1.96
C ALA A 75 0.18 -7.16 -2.34
N LEU A 76 0.69 -6.19 -1.57
CA LEU A 76 0.54 -4.76 -1.89
C LEU A 76 1.20 -4.41 -3.24
N ALA A 77 2.40 -4.92 -3.49
CA ALA A 77 3.11 -4.68 -4.74
C ALA A 77 2.40 -5.32 -5.94
N GLU A 78 1.79 -6.50 -5.78
CA GLU A 78 1.00 -7.17 -6.83
C GLU A 78 -0.27 -6.40 -7.17
N LEU A 79 -0.98 -5.89 -6.16
CA LEU A 79 -2.13 -5.01 -6.35
C LEU A 79 -1.75 -3.73 -7.10
N ALA A 80 -0.64 -3.09 -6.72
CA ALA A 80 -0.16 -1.87 -7.37
C ALA A 80 0.25 -2.12 -8.84
N GLN A 81 0.93 -3.23 -9.14
CA GLN A 81 1.24 -3.61 -10.52
C GLN A 81 -0.02 -3.87 -11.35
N SER A 82 -1.05 -4.49 -10.76
CA SER A 82 -2.32 -4.78 -11.44
C SER A 82 -3.08 -3.49 -11.77
N ALA A 83 -3.11 -2.52 -10.86
CA ALA A 83 -3.73 -1.21 -11.08
C ALA A 83 -3.01 -0.39 -12.17
N ALA A 84 -1.69 -0.52 -12.28
CA ALA A 84 -0.92 0.14 -13.34
C ALA A 84 -1.13 -0.54 -14.72
N ALA A 85 -1.59 -1.78 -14.75
CA ALA A 85 -1.81 -2.54 -15.98
C ALA A 85 -3.18 -2.29 -16.62
N THR A 86 -4.15 -1.72 -15.89
CA THR A 86 -5.42 -1.28 -16.50
C THR A 86 -5.18 0.03 -17.25
N PRO A 87 -5.34 0.08 -18.59
CA PRO A 87 -5.38 1.36 -19.28
C PRO A 87 -6.60 2.10 -18.75
N SER A 88 -6.39 3.22 -18.07
CA SER A 88 -7.46 4.18 -17.83
C SER A 88 -7.96 4.63 -19.20
N GLU A 89 -9.11 4.10 -19.66
CA GLU A 89 -9.82 4.72 -20.77
C GLU A 89 -10.02 6.19 -20.39
N PRO A 90 -9.62 7.13 -21.26
CA PRO A 90 -9.89 8.54 -20.99
C PRO A 90 -11.40 8.67 -20.90
N VAL A 91 -11.91 9.02 -19.71
CA VAL A 91 -13.29 9.42 -19.51
C VAL A 91 -13.54 10.57 -20.48
N SER A 92 -14.19 10.25 -21.60
CA SER A 92 -14.56 11.22 -22.61
C SER A 92 -15.40 12.28 -21.93
N ALA A 93 -14.94 13.53 -22.00
CA ALA A 93 -15.56 14.67 -21.38
C ALA A 93 -17.08 14.67 -21.66
N PRO A 94 -17.93 15.12 -20.71
CA PRO A 94 -19.36 15.15 -20.96
C PRO A 94 -19.63 16.03 -22.18
N VAL A 95 -20.13 15.40 -23.25
CA VAL A 95 -20.66 16.12 -24.41
C VAL A 95 -21.77 17.02 -23.88
N ARG A 96 -21.51 18.33 -23.83
CA ARG A 96 -22.53 19.32 -23.53
C ARG A 96 -23.67 19.12 -24.53
N PRO A 97 -24.90 18.79 -24.11
CA PRO A 97 -26.01 18.89 -25.02
C PRO A 97 -26.20 20.37 -25.34
N MET A 98 -26.01 20.77 -26.61
CA MET A 98 -26.55 22.04 -27.11
C MET A 98 -28.07 21.92 -27.17
N LEU A 99 -28.72 22.06 -26.01
CA LEU A 99 -30.15 22.31 -25.95
C LEU A 99 -30.36 23.79 -26.26
N GLY A 100 -30.78 24.06 -27.48
CA GLY A 100 -31.26 25.37 -27.90
C GLY A 100 -32.32 25.86 -26.92
N ALA A 101 -32.13 27.07 -26.40
CA ALA A 101 -33.10 27.74 -25.57
C ALA A 101 -34.36 28.04 -26.41
N VAL A 102 -35.35 27.15 -26.36
CA VAL A 102 -36.71 27.51 -26.74
C VAL A 102 -37.33 28.22 -25.54
N SER A 103 -37.47 29.53 -25.68
CA SER A 103 -38.19 30.38 -24.73
C SER A 103 -39.68 30.05 -24.78
N VAL A 104 -40.17 29.30 -23.79
CA VAL A 104 -41.61 29.10 -23.59
C VAL A 104 -42.11 30.24 -22.70
N LYS A 105 -42.90 31.14 -23.29
CA LYS A 105 -43.64 32.18 -22.58
C LYS A 105 -44.56 31.53 -21.54
N GLY A 106 -44.46 32.00 -20.30
CA GLY A 106 -45.04 31.36 -19.11
C GLY A 106 -46.56 31.34 -19.02
N VAL A 107 -47.03 30.38 -18.21
CA VAL A 107 -48.36 30.31 -17.59
C VAL A 107 -48.10 30.04 -16.09
N PRO A 108 -48.82 30.68 -15.14
CA PRO A 108 -48.44 30.77 -13.72
C PRO A 108 -48.68 29.49 -12.89
N PRO A 109 -48.12 29.38 -11.66
CA PRO A 109 -47.95 28.12 -10.95
C PRO A 109 -49.14 27.71 -10.07
N GLU A 110 -49.54 26.44 -10.14
CA GLU A 110 -50.42 25.82 -9.14
C GLU A 110 -49.56 25.19 -8.04
N ARG A 111 -49.74 25.68 -6.80
CA ARG A 111 -48.98 25.27 -5.62
C ARG A 111 -49.30 23.83 -5.24
N VAL A 112 -48.29 22.95 -5.25
CA VAL A 112 -48.34 21.66 -4.54
C VAL A 112 -47.58 21.79 -3.23
N THR A 113 -48.31 21.72 -2.12
CA THR A 113 -47.75 21.76 -0.76
C THR A 113 -47.40 20.33 -0.35
N ILE A 114 -46.13 20.01 -0.16
CA ILE A 114 -45.70 18.71 0.35
C ILE A 114 -45.28 18.88 1.81
N LYS A 115 -46.04 18.24 2.70
CA LYS A 115 -45.81 18.23 4.15
C LYS A 115 -44.68 17.24 4.47
N ALA A 116 -43.57 17.74 5.02
CA ALA A 116 -42.50 16.90 5.54
C ALA A 116 -42.95 16.20 6.83
N PRO A 117 -42.70 14.89 7.01
CA PRO A 117 -42.66 14.28 8.32
C PRO A 117 -41.24 14.44 8.91
N SER A 118 -41.22 15.16 10.02
CA SER A 118 -40.19 15.13 11.07
C SER A 118 -40.12 13.74 11.69
N GLU A 119 -38.94 13.15 11.81
CA GLU A 119 -38.41 12.65 13.10
C GLU A 119 -37.00 12.09 12.92
N ALA A 120 -36.04 12.77 13.54
CA ALA A 120 -34.76 12.22 13.91
C ALA A 120 -34.92 11.47 15.24
N VAL A 121 -34.33 10.29 15.35
CA VAL A 121 -34.17 9.61 16.64
C VAL A 121 -32.70 9.26 16.80
N ASP A 122 -32.01 10.10 17.56
CA ASP A 122 -30.75 9.81 18.25
C ASP A 122 -31.05 8.95 19.49
N VAL A 123 -30.33 7.84 19.67
CA VAL A 123 -30.10 7.17 20.97
C VAL A 123 -28.71 6.55 20.88
N VAL A 124 -27.66 7.24 21.36
CA VAL A 124 -27.09 7.20 22.72
C VAL A 124 -26.65 5.81 23.18
N ALA A 125 -25.33 5.72 23.30
CA ALA A 125 -24.46 4.88 24.13
C ALA A 125 -25.11 4.03 25.23
N ALA A 126 -24.66 2.78 25.29
CA ALA A 126 -24.38 2.04 26.52
C ALA A 126 -23.03 1.33 26.36
#